data_AF-A0A386UJQ2-F1
#
_entry.id   AF-A0A386UJQ2-F1
#
_cell.length_a   1.000
_cell.length_b   1.000
_cell.length_c   1.000
_cell.angle_alpha   90.00
_cell.angle_beta   90.00
_cell.angle_gamma   90.00
#
_symmetry.space_group_name_H-M   'P 1'
#
loop_
_entity.id
_entity.type
_entity.pdbx_description
1 polymer ?
#
loop_
_entity_poly.entity_id
_entity_poly.type
_entity_poly.pdbx_seq_one_letter_code
_entity_poly.pdbx_strand_id
1 'polypeptide(L)'
;MKIIRSFEPGDRYRFDFDLCSCARGWAQVDTAQDASWFGTWASPAERTILNFAEGDVTRTVCDTDAEFAATLREIDRWNRDHGYGPARIDPGFDPALKAAFEAVGLGDMLH
;
A
#
# COMPACT_ATOMS: atom_id res chain seq x y z
N MET A 1 -6.25 10.68 -11.32
CA MET A 1 -5.02 10.06 -10.77
C MET A 1 -3.75 10.87 -11.07
N LYS A 2 -2.84 10.99 -10.10
CA LYS A 2 -1.53 11.66 -10.22
C LYS A 2 -0.41 10.76 -9.69
N ILE A 3 0.75 10.74 -10.37
CA ILE A 3 1.95 10.03 -9.91
C ILE A 3 3.01 11.05 -9.48
N ILE A 4 3.55 10.89 -8.28
CA ILE A 4 4.62 11.70 -7.71
C ILE A 4 5.82 10.77 -7.48
N ARG A 5 7.01 11.22 -7.89
CA ARG A 5 8.26 10.47 -7.73
C ARG A 5 9.24 11.28 -6.91
N SER A 6 9.95 10.62 -6.02
CA SER A 6 11.01 11.18 -5.20
C SER A 6 12.05 10.11 -4.89
N PHE A 7 13.15 10.51 -4.27
CA PHE A 7 14.18 9.61 -3.79
C PHE A 7 14.37 9.81 -2.29
N GLU A 8 14.39 8.72 -1.53
CA GLU A 8 14.63 8.68 -0.09
C GLU A 8 15.71 7.64 0.19
N PRO A 9 16.95 8.02 0.55
CA PRO A 9 18.01 7.05 0.80
C PRO A 9 17.69 6.20 2.05
N GLY A 10 18.09 4.94 2.02
CA GLY A 10 17.95 4.03 3.17
C GLY A 10 17.12 2.80 2.83
N ASP A 11 16.37 2.33 3.82
CA ASP A 11 15.54 1.14 3.74
C ASP A 11 14.06 1.48 3.96
N ARG A 12 13.21 0.47 3.73
CA ARG A 12 11.76 0.61 3.88
C ARG A 12 11.30 0.90 5.31
N TYR A 13 12.12 0.68 6.34
CA TYR A 13 11.68 0.69 7.73
C TYR A 13 11.23 2.08 8.19
N ARG A 14 11.72 3.13 7.52
CA ARG A 14 11.21 4.49 7.67
C ARG A 14 9.71 4.62 7.32
N PHE A 15 9.22 3.82 6.39
CA PHE A 15 7.81 3.76 6.04
C PHE A 15 7.05 2.86 7.02
N ASP A 16 7.57 1.67 7.33
CA ASP A 16 6.92 0.72 8.25
C ASP A 16 6.65 1.32 9.64
N PHE A 17 7.66 1.97 10.23
CA PHE A 17 7.63 2.37 11.64
C PHE A 17 7.34 3.86 11.88
N ASP A 18 7.20 4.64 10.80
CA ASP A 18 6.92 6.08 10.91
C ASP A 18 5.95 6.54 9.82
N LEU A 19 6.44 6.74 8.59
CA LEU A 19 5.73 7.52 7.58
C LEU A 19 4.41 6.89 7.12
N CYS A 20 4.37 5.56 7.02
CA CYS A 20 3.23 4.75 6.57
C CYS A 20 2.76 3.78 7.65
N SER A 21 2.84 4.18 8.92
CA SER A 21 2.33 3.39 10.04
C SER A 21 0.79 3.42 10.14
N CYS A 22 0.22 2.37 10.75
CA CYS A 22 -1.23 2.28 11.01
C CYS A 22 -1.78 3.47 11.80
N ALA A 23 -1.00 3.98 12.76
CA ALA A 23 -1.35 5.18 13.53
C ALA A 23 -1.54 6.44 12.67
N ARG A 24 -1.03 6.44 11.44
CA ARG A 24 -1.17 7.53 10.46
C ARG A 24 -2.19 7.20 9.36
N GLY A 25 -2.95 6.12 9.50
CA GLY A 25 -3.97 5.70 8.55
C GLY A 25 -3.41 4.97 7.32
N TRP A 26 -2.25 4.34 7.46
CA TRP A 26 -1.59 3.57 6.40
C TRP A 26 -1.51 2.08 6.78
N ALA A 27 -1.71 1.23 5.79
CA ALA A 27 -1.54 -0.22 5.92
C ALA A 27 -0.44 -0.68 4.97
N GLN A 28 0.35 -1.66 5.41
CA GLN A 28 1.26 -2.36 4.49
C GLN A 28 0.43 -3.22 3.54
N VAL A 29 0.90 -3.32 2.30
CA VAL A 29 0.38 -4.25 1.30
C VAL A 29 1.41 -5.36 1.15
N ASP A 30 1.22 -6.42 1.91
CA ASP A 30 2.13 -7.55 2.02
C ASP A 30 2.17 -8.35 0.73
N THR A 31 3.39 -8.63 0.28
CA THR A 31 3.67 -9.47 -0.88
C THR A 31 4.84 -10.41 -0.56
N ALA A 32 5.05 -11.43 -1.38
CA ALA A 32 6.25 -12.25 -1.26
C ALA A 32 7.55 -11.53 -1.73
N GLN A 33 7.44 -10.28 -2.22
CA GLN A 33 8.61 -9.44 -2.55
C GLN A 33 9.14 -8.64 -1.37
N ASP A 34 8.40 -8.61 -0.26
CA ASP A 34 8.72 -7.76 0.89
C ASP A 34 10.13 -8.03 1.39
N ALA A 35 10.96 -6.98 1.34
CA ALA A 35 12.37 -7.05 1.71
C ALA A 35 12.82 -5.68 2.24
N SER A 36 13.97 -5.58 2.91
CA SER A 36 14.45 -4.28 3.45
C SER A 36 14.58 -3.18 2.38
N TRP A 37 14.73 -3.55 1.12
CA TRP A 37 14.86 -2.65 -0.03
C TRP A 37 13.55 -2.47 -0.83
N PHE A 38 12.43 -3.12 -0.47
CA PHE A 38 11.17 -3.02 -1.20
C PHE A 38 9.95 -3.11 -0.28
N GLY A 39 8.96 -2.24 -0.52
CA GLY A 39 7.67 -2.32 0.17
C GLY A 39 6.57 -1.52 -0.52
N THR A 40 5.32 -1.87 -0.19
CA THR A 40 4.12 -1.18 -0.65
C THR A 40 3.22 -0.86 0.53
N TRP A 41 2.65 0.35 0.57
CA TRP A 41 1.69 0.77 1.59
C TRP A 41 0.53 1.52 0.94
N ALA A 42 -0.62 1.52 1.60
CA ALA A 42 -1.82 2.17 1.11
C ALA A 42 -2.54 2.94 2.23
N SER A 43 -3.08 4.10 1.89
CA SER A 43 -3.96 4.89 2.76
C SER A 43 -5.32 5.08 2.08
N PRO A 44 -6.42 4.55 2.66
CA PRO A 44 -7.75 4.71 2.10
C PRO A 44 -8.28 6.13 2.31
N ALA A 45 -7.86 6.80 3.39
CA ALA A 45 -8.24 8.19 3.67
C ALA A 45 -7.63 9.17 2.66
N GLU A 46 -6.37 8.95 2.28
CA GLU A 46 -5.67 9.78 1.29
C GLU A 46 -5.80 9.24 -0.15
N ARG A 47 -6.46 8.09 -0.37
CA ARG A 47 -6.52 7.37 -1.65
C ARG A 47 -5.16 7.24 -2.31
N THR A 48 -4.13 6.97 -1.51
CA THR A 48 -2.74 7.01 -1.95
C THR A 48 -2.08 5.67 -1.72
N ILE A 49 -1.33 5.22 -2.72
CA ILE A 49 -0.47 4.04 -2.66
C ILE A 49 0.97 4.53 -2.75
N LEU A 50 1.82 4.04 -1.86
CA LEU A 50 3.25 4.30 -1.84
C LEU A 50 4.00 3.02 -2.16
N ASN A 51 4.90 3.07 -3.12
CA ASN A 51 5.87 2.03 -3.41
C ASN A 51 7.27 2.56 -3.14
N PHE A 52 8.07 1.75 -2.45
CA PHE A 52 9.49 1.98 -2.22
C PHE A 52 10.29 0.87 -2.88
N ALA A 53 11.36 1.22 -3.61
CA ALA A 53 12.31 0.27 -4.17
C ALA A 53 13.71 0.89 -4.19
N GLU A 54 14.63 0.40 -3.37
CA GLU A 54 16.06 0.81 -3.34
C GLU A 54 16.28 2.33 -3.30
N GLY A 55 15.40 3.05 -2.62
CA GLY A 55 15.44 4.51 -2.48
C GLY A 55 14.47 5.25 -3.40
N ASP A 56 14.02 4.64 -4.49
CA ASP A 56 12.98 5.21 -5.33
C ASP A 56 11.63 5.13 -4.62
N VAL A 57 10.96 6.27 -4.52
CA VAL A 57 9.63 6.40 -3.93
C VAL A 57 8.66 6.84 -5.01
N THR A 58 7.62 6.03 -5.24
CA THR A 58 6.49 6.40 -6.09
C THR A 58 5.23 6.50 -5.25
N ARG A 59 4.54 7.63 -5.34
CA ARG A 59 3.20 7.83 -4.77
C ARG A 59 2.17 7.95 -5.88
N THR A 60 1.20 7.06 -5.88
CA THR A 60 0.03 7.11 -6.77
C THR A 60 -1.15 7.64 -5.97
N VAL A 61 -1.60 8.85 -6.30
CA VAL A 61 -2.73 9.54 -5.66
C VAL A 61 -3.94 9.42 -6.58
N CYS A 62 -4.99 8.76 -6.10
CA CYS A 62 -6.22 8.51 -6.83
C CYS A 62 -7.28 9.57 -6.48
N ASP A 63 -8.12 9.94 -7.44
CA ASP A 63 -9.15 10.96 -7.23
C ASP A 63 -10.43 10.37 -6.63
N THR A 64 -10.65 9.06 -6.81
CA THR A 64 -11.85 8.34 -6.36
C THR A 64 -11.51 7.02 -5.67
N ASP A 65 -12.45 6.54 -4.85
CA ASP A 65 -12.33 5.23 -4.18
C ASP A 65 -12.23 4.09 -5.20
N ALA A 66 -12.95 4.21 -6.33
CA ALA A 66 -12.92 3.23 -7.40
C ALA A 66 -11.55 3.15 -8.08
N GLU A 67 -10.90 4.30 -8.35
CA GLU A 67 -9.53 4.34 -8.88
C GLU A 67 -8.52 3.73 -7.90
N PHE A 68 -8.65 4.06 -6.60
CA PHE A 68 -7.79 3.53 -5.55
C PHE A 68 -7.91 2.01 -5.45
N ALA A 69 -9.14 1.49 -5.37
CA ALA A 69 -9.38 0.06 -5.30
C ALA A 69 -8.94 -0.68 -6.58
N ALA A 70 -9.15 -0.10 -7.76
CA ALA A 70 -8.66 -0.66 -9.02
C ALA A 70 -7.13 -0.75 -9.05
N THR A 71 -6.42 0.25 -8.52
CA THR A 71 -4.96 0.27 -8.49
C THR A 71 -4.40 -0.79 -7.55
N LEU A 72 -5.01 -1.03 -6.38
CA LEU A 72 -4.60 -2.12 -5.49
C LEU A 72 -4.87 -3.51 -6.08
N ARG A 73 -5.99 -3.67 -6.81
CA ARG A 73 -6.27 -4.92 -7.53
C ARG A 73 -5.30 -5.16 -8.70
N GLU A 74 -4.84 -4.10 -9.35
CA GLU A 74 -3.77 -4.17 -10.34
C GLU A 74 -2.48 -4.70 -9.72
N ILE A 75 -2.10 -4.18 -8.56
CA ILE A 75 -0.93 -4.64 -7.80
C ILE A 75 -1.08 -6.11 -7.41
N ASP A 76 -2.23 -6.53 -6.89
CA ASP A 76 -2.48 -7.95 -6.57
C ASP A 76 -2.37 -8.84 -7.82
N ARG A 77 -2.99 -8.43 -8.94
CA ARG A 77 -2.93 -9.20 -10.18
C ARG A 77 -1.50 -9.34 -10.67
N TRP A 78 -0.74 -8.25 -10.73
CA TRP A 78 0.66 -8.28 -11.15
C TRP A 78 1.48 -9.20 -10.24
N ASN A 79 1.30 -9.11 -8.91
CA ASN A 79 1.99 -9.98 -7.97
C ASN A 79 1.65 -11.45 -8.20
N ARG A 80 0.37 -11.80 -8.42
CA ARG A 80 -0.04 -13.17 -8.73
C ARG A 80 0.60 -13.68 -10.03
N ASP A 81 0.56 -12.88 -11.09
CA ASP A 81 1.09 -13.25 -12.41
C ASP A 81 2.60 -13.52 -12.37
N HIS A 82 3.31 -12.94 -11.39
CA HIS A 82 4.76 -13.08 -11.22
C HIS A 82 5.16 -13.97 -10.03
N GLY A 83 4.21 -14.66 -9.39
CA GLY A 83 4.49 -15.60 -8.29
C GLY A 83 4.76 -14.97 -6.93
N TYR A 84 4.40 -13.70 -6.75
CA TYR A 84 4.56 -12.95 -5.50
C TYR A 84 3.25 -12.69 -4.73
N GLY A 85 2.12 -13.05 -5.32
CA GLY A 85 0.79 -12.87 -4.74
C GLY A 85 0.31 -14.04 -3.88
N PRO A 86 -0.87 -13.92 -3.24
CA PRO A 86 -1.75 -12.75 -3.26
C PRO A 86 -1.16 -11.56 -2.48
N ALA A 87 -1.39 -10.34 -2.96
CA ALA A 87 -1.14 -9.15 -2.16
C ALA A 87 -2.23 -9.02 -1.08
N ARG A 88 -1.83 -8.73 0.16
CA ARG A 88 -2.77 -8.60 1.30
C ARG A 88 -2.55 -7.30 2.06
N ILE A 89 -3.63 -6.63 2.42
CA ILE A 89 -3.58 -5.37 3.16
C ILE A 89 -3.56 -5.71 4.65
N ASP A 90 -2.53 -5.28 5.37
CA ASP A 90 -2.41 -5.40 6.83
C ASP A 90 -2.74 -4.05 7.51
N PRO A 91 -3.99 -3.85 7.99
CA PRO A 91 -4.35 -2.67 8.77
C PRO A 91 -3.88 -2.75 10.23
N GLY A 92 -3.10 -3.77 10.60
CA GLY A 92 -2.77 -4.12 11.96
C GLY A 92 -4.02 -4.42 12.79
N PHE A 93 -3.94 -4.13 14.08
CA PHE A 93 -5.09 -4.27 15.00
C PHE A 93 -6.00 -3.04 15.05
N ASP A 94 -5.94 -2.15 14.05
CA ASP A 94 -6.75 -0.94 14.01
C ASP A 94 -8.12 -1.22 13.34
N PRO A 95 -9.23 -1.29 14.11
CA PRO A 95 -10.54 -1.58 13.55
C PRO A 95 -11.09 -0.43 12.69
N ALA A 96 -10.67 0.81 12.93
CA ALA A 96 -11.10 1.96 12.13
C ALA A 96 -10.42 1.95 10.76
N LEU A 97 -9.13 1.64 10.72
CA LEU A 97 -8.39 1.50 9.46
C LEU A 97 -8.93 0.32 8.65
N LYS A 98 -9.22 -0.82 9.30
CA LYS A 98 -9.89 -1.95 8.67
C LYS A 98 -11.21 -1.54 8.01
N ALA A 99 -12.09 -0.88 8.76
CA ALA A 99 -13.38 -0.40 8.25
C ALA A 99 -13.23 0.60 7.10
N ALA A 100 -12.18 1.44 7.11
CA ALA A 100 -11.90 2.38 6.02
C ALA A 100 -11.56 1.67 4.70
N PHE A 101 -10.81 0.56 4.74
CA PHE A 101 -10.55 -0.27 3.55
C PHE A 101 -11.80 -1.01 3.06
N GLU A 102 -12.63 -1.51 3.97
CA GLU A 102 -13.91 -2.12 3.62
C GLU A 102 -14.83 -1.12 2.90
N ALA A 103 -14.89 0.13 3.39
CA ALA A 103 -15.71 1.20 2.82
C ALA A 103 -15.33 1.57 1.38
N VAL A 104 -14.06 1.44 1.01
CA VAL A 104 -13.59 1.66 -0.38
C VAL A 104 -13.62 0.38 -1.23
N GLY A 105 -14.22 -0.69 -0.73
CA GLY A 105 -14.46 -1.93 -1.47
C GLY A 105 -13.24 -2.85 -1.56
N LEU A 106 -12.36 -2.85 -0.54
CA LEU A 106 -11.15 -3.68 -0.46
C LEU A 106 -11.20 -4.68 0.70
N GLY A 107 -12.39 -4.94 1.27
CA GLY A 107 -12.55 -5.86 2.39
C GLY A 107 -12.06 -7.28 2.10
N ASP A 108 -12.12 -7.72 0.84
CA ASP A 108 -11.65 -9.03 0.36
C ASP A 108 -10.11 -9.17 0.27
N MET A 109 -9.38 -8.04 0.37
CA MET A 109 -7.92 -7.99 0.32
C MET A 109 -7.27 -7.91 1.71
N LEU A 110 -8.05 -7.70 2.77
CA LEU A 110 -7.56 -7.65 4.15
C LEU A 110 -7.09 -9.04 4.63
N HIS A 111 -6.16 -9.07 5.58
CA HIS A 111 -5.81 -10.29 6.33
C HIS A 111 -5.67 -10.04 7.83
#